data_AF-A0ABD1J8I0-F1
#
_entry.id   AF-A0ABD1J8I0-F1
#
_cell.length_a   1.000
_cell.length_b   1.000
_cell.length_c   1.000
_cell.angle_alpha   90.00
_cell.angle_beta   90.00
_cell.angle_gamma   90.00
#
_symmetry.space_group_name_H-M   'P 1'
#
loop_
_entity.id
_entity.type
_entity.pdbx_description
1 polymer ?
#
loop_
_entity_poly.entity_id
_entity_poly.type
_entity_poly.pdbx_seq_one_letter_code
_entity_poly.pdbx_strand_id
1 'polypeptide(L)'
;MQHGRGVALADFNRDGKMDIVYGNWNGPHRLFLQLPTRKHRFKDIATSKFSMPSPVRTVIAADFDNDNELEVFFNNIAYRGPSANRLFRVSRREHGDPQIEELNVGEAAEPEGRGTGAVVTDFDGDGRLDLIVSHGESAAQPLSVYRVIQGSSNRWLRVIPRTRWGAFARGAKVVLYTRRSGPHTRIIDGGSGYLCEMEPVAHFGLAGKDLATSVEVFWPDGRSMAKPLDRSDMNTVLEVLYPKDQSTTAPELECGHGFVPNEHGRCTDEDECTRFPSVCPAERPVCTNTYGSFKCRANKRCNHGYQPNDDGTACVAQVAYFGGSHSGVEVGGGGVCVCVCTCVCVGAERLLLLLFSLLLSSQMT
;
A
#
# COMPACT_ATOMS: atom_id res chain seq x y z
N MET A 1 22.83 -12.53 -2.48
CA MET A 1 21.50 -12.96 -2.93
C MET A 1 20.46 -12.16 -2.16
N GLN A 2 19.41 -11.68 -2.82
CA GLN A 2 18.28 -11.03 -2.15
C GLN A 2 17.42 -12.14 -1.54
N HIS A 3 17.17 -12.10 -0.23
CA HIS A 3 16.34 -13.10 0.45
C HIS A 3 15.02 -12.46 0.84
N GLY A 4 14.01 -12.59 0.00
CA GLY A 4 12.64 -12.21 0.34
C GLY A 4 12.14 -13.07 1.49
N ARG A 5 11.56 -12.46 2.52
CA ARG A 5 11.18 -13.16 3.77
C ARG A 5 9.75 -12.88 4.23
N GLY A 6 9.17 -11.75 3.86
CA GLY A 6 7.78 -11.42 4.15
C GLY A 6 7.17 -10.63 2.99
N VAL A 7 5.87 -10.81 2.78
CA VAL A 7 5.10 -10.17 1.72
C VAL A 7 3.71 -9.89 2.24
N ALA A 8 3.20 -8.67 2.03
CA ALA A 8 1.82 -8.33 2.31
C ALA A 8 1.15 -7.74 1.06
N LEU A 9 -0.16 -7.94 0.97
CA LEU A 9 -1.00 -7.42 -0.11
C LEU A 9 -1.94 -6.38 0.47
N ALA A 10 -1.97 -5.20 -0.13
CA ALA A 10 -2.91 -4.15 0.25
C ALA A 10 -3.23 -3.25 -0.95
N ASP A 11 -4.27 -2.44 -0.85
CA ASP A 11 -4.62 -1.41 -1.84
C ASP A 11 -4.15 -0.06 -1.29
N PHE A 12 -2.88 0.32 -1.54
CA PHE A 12 -2.24 1.47 -0.90
C PHE A 12 -2.67 2.79 -1.53
N ASN A 13 -3.05 2.79 -2.81
CA ASN A 13 -3.49 3.97 -3.54
C ASN A 13 -5.03 4.09 -3.64
N ARG A 14 -5.78 3.09 -3.14
CA ARG A 14 -7.25 2.97 -3.19
C ARG A 14 -7.79 2.93 -4.62
N ASP A 15 -7.10 2.22 -5.51
CA ASP A 15 -7.54 2.05 -6.90
C ASP A 15 -8.30 0.73 -7.16
N GLY A 16 -8.58 -0.03 -6.10
CA GLY A 16 -9.30 -1.29 -6.15
C GLY A 16 -8.46 -2.47 -6.64
N LYS A 17 -7.17 -2.26 -6.90
CA LYS A 17 -6.19 -3.30 -7.24
C LYS A 17 -5.31 -3.63 -6.05
N MET A 18 -4.69 -4.80 -6.10
CA MET A 18 -3.82 -5.25 -5.02
C MET A 18 -2.37 -4.92 -5.35
N ASP A 19 -1.80 -4.08 -4.51
CA ASP A 19 -0.39 -3.76 -4.49
C ASP A 19 0.38 -4.80 -3.67
N ILE A 20 1.70 -4.80 -3.83
CA ILE A 20 2.59 -5.77 -3.20
C ILE A 20 3.67 -5.02 -2.42
N VAL A 21 3.77 -5.30 -1.13
CA VAL A 21 4.93 -4.90 -0.33
C VAL A 21 5.69 -6.14 0.10
N TYR A 22 7.02 -6.11 0.02
CA TYR A 22 7.82 -7.22 0.54
C TYR A 22 9.15 -6.76 1.12
N GLY A 23 9.58 -7.53 2.12
CA GLY A 23 10.79 -7.30 2.90
C GLY A 23 11.86 -8.32 2.56
N ASN A 24 13.11 -7.87 2.65
CA ASN A 24 14.29 -8.60 2.19
C ASN A 24 15.39 -8.53 3.24
N TRP A 25 16.05 -9.65 3.52
CA TRP A 25 17.16 -9.68 4.48
C TRP A 25 18.40 -8.92 4.00
N ASN A 26 18.92 -9.30 2.82
CA ASN A 26 20.16 -8.78 2.25
C ASN A 26 19.92 -7.93 0.99
N GLY A 27 18.67 -7.56 0.74
CA GLY A 27 18.23 -6.88 -0.47
C GLY A 27 17.28 -5.73 -0.16
N PRO A 28 17.02 -4.86 -1.14
CA PRO A 28 16.17 -3.70 -0.92
C PRO A 28 14.72 -4.11 -0.70
N HIS A 29 14.05 -3.54 0.30
CA HIS A 29 12.60 -3.67 0.44
C HIS A 29 11.90 -2.95 -0.73
N ARG A 30 10.68 -3.38 -1.08
CA ARG A 30 9.95 -2.83 -2.22
C ARG A 30 8.48 -2.65 -1.89
N LEU A 31 7.88 -1.65 -2.52
CA LEU A 31 6.44 -1.44 -2.54
C LEU A 31 6.05 -1.20 -4.00
N PHE A 32 5.30 -2.15 -4.56
CA PHE A 32 4.89 -2.18 -5.94
C PHE A 32 3.41 -1.85 -6.07
N LEU A 33 3.11 -0.76 -6.77
CA LEU A 33 1.74 -0.43 -7.16
C LEU A 33 1.33 -1.20 -8.41
N GLN A 34 0.15 -1.80 -8.42
CA GLN A 34 -0.41 -2.43 -9.61
C GLN A 34 -0.98 -1.38 -10.56
N LEU A 35 -0.37 -1.24 -11.74
CA LEU A 35 -0.82 -0.26 -12.73
C LEU A 35 -2.15 -0.67 -13.40
N PRO A 36 -2.98 0.30 -13.83
CA PRO A 36 -4.25 0.06 -14.53
C PRO A 36 -4.05 -0.36 -15.99
N THR A 37 -3.22 -1.37 -16.22
CA THR A 37 -2.90 -1.91 -17.54
C THR A 37 -3.45 -3.33 -17.69
N ARG A 38 -3.85 -3.71 -18.90
CA ARG A 38 -4.27 -5.09 -19.21
C ARG A 38 -3.16 -6.14 -19.00
N LYS A 39 -1.90 -5.72 -18.89
CA LYS A 39 -0.73 -6.62 -18.76
C LYS A 39 -0.24 -6.78 -17.32
N HIS A 40 -1.01 -6.38 -16.30
CA HIS A 40 -0.65 -6.49 -14.88
C HIS A 40 0.78 -6.01 -14.58
N ARG A 41 1.10 -4.79 -15.01
CA ARG A 41 2.41 -4.17 -14.73
C ARG A 41 2.45 -3.58 -13.32
N PHE A 42 3.64 -3.55 -12.74
CA PHE A 42 3.89 -2.97 -11.43
C PHE A 42 4.90 -1.81 -11.50
N LYS A 43 4.73 -0.81 -10.63
CA LYS A 43 5.65 0.32 -10.45
C LYS A 43 6.21 0.30 -9.04
N ASP A 44 7.53 0.25 -8.87
CA ASP A 44 8.17 0.40 -7.56
C ASP A 44 8.12 1.86 -7.13
N ILE A 45 7.58 2.11 -5.94
CA ILE A 45 7.51 3.44 -5.34
C ILE A 45 8.33 3.54 -4.04
N ALA A 46 9.10 2.50 -3.68
CA ALA A 46 9.90 2.50 -2.48
C ALA A 46 10.90 3.67 -2.46
N THR A 47 10.85 4.47 -1.39
CA THR A 47 11.83 5.54 -1.16
C THR A 47 13.20 4.95 -0.78
N SER A 48 14.25 5.77 -0.79
CA SER A 48 15.58 5.35 -0.32
C SER A 48 15.54 4.85 1.14
N LYS A 49 14.76 5.50 2.00
CA LYS A 49 14.59 5.14 3.40
C LYS A 49 13.82 3.83 3.58
N PHE A 50 12.76 3.64 2.79
CA PHE A 50 11.94 2.42 2.79
C PHE A 50 12.71 1.21 2.27
N SER A 51 13.44 1.39 1.16
CA SER A 51 14.17 0.32 0.47
C SER A 51 15.44 -0.14 1.18
N MET A 52 15.82 0.47 2.31
CA MET A 52 17.01 0.07 3.06
C MET A 52 16.88 -1.39 3.55
N PRO A 53 17.80 -2.30 3.16
CA PRO A 53 17.78 -3.69 3.61
C PRO A 53 17.84 -3.82 5.13
N SER A 54 17.14 -4.82 5.68
CA SER A 54 17.17 -5.17 7.11
C SER A 54 16.77 -6.65 7.27
N PRO A 55 17.13 -7.35 8.36
CA PRO A 55 16.89 -8.79 8.52
C PRO A 55 15.40 -9.11 8.79
N VAL A 56 14.54 -8.82 7.81
CA VAL A 56 13.09 -8.94 7.92
C VAL A 56 12.67 -10.41 8.08
N ARG A 57 11.72 -10.63 8.97
CA ARG A 57 11.00 -11.90 9.16
C ARG A 57 9.54 -11.82 8.72
N THR A 58 8.90 -10.69 9.01
CA THR A 58 7.47 -10.48 8.74
C THR A 58 7.27 -9.08 8.20
N VAL A 59 6.37 -8.95 7.22
CA VAL A 59 5.85 -7.66 6.77
C VAL A 59 4.36 -7.64 7.09
N ILE A 60 3.90 -6.58 7.74
CA ILE A 60 2.48 -6.38 8.06
C ILE A 60 2.03 -5.10 7.35
N ALA A 61 0.88 -5.14 6.68
CA ALA A 61 0.19 -3.95 6.19
C ALA A 61 -1.15 -3.82 6.92
N ALA A 62 -1.32 -2.76 7.72
CA ALA A 62 -2.52 -2.57 8.54
C ALA A 62 -2.75 -1.08 8.83
N ASP A 63 -4.00 -0.74 9.14
CA ASP A 63 -4.44 0.61 9.55
C ASP A 63 -4.40 0.64 11.09
N PHE A 64 -3.23 0.94 11.65
CA PHE A 64 -2.96 0.75 13.08
C PHE A 64 -3.67 1.78 13.95
N ASP A 65 -3.79 3.02 13.46
CA ASP A 65 -4.38 4.15 14.17
C ASP A 65 -5.78 4.53 13.65
N ASN A 66 -6.43 3.64 12.90
CA ASN A 66 -7.78 3.81 12.39
C ASN A 66 -7.97 5.11 11.58
N ASP A 67 -6.91 5.60 10.92
CA ASP A 67 -6.89 6.88 10.19
C ASP A 67 -7.21 6.74 8.70
N ASN A 68 -7.60 5.52 8.27
CA ASN A 68 -7.91 5.11 6.91
C ASN A 68 -6.68 4.92 6.01
N GLU A 69 -5.48 5.26 6.48
CA GLU A 69 -4.23 4.97 5.79
C GLU A 69 -3.69 3.61 6.24
N LEU A 70 -2.73 3.09 5.48
CA LEU A 70 -2.13 1.82 5.79
C LEU A 70 -0.68 2.06 6.18
N GLU A 71 -0.27 1.50 7.31
CA GLU A 71 1.12 1.40 7.66
C GLU A 71 1.69 0.05 7.28
N VAL A 72 2.97 0.06 6.92
CA VAL A 72 3.80 -1.11 6.70
C VAL A 72 4.75 -1.24 7.89
N PHE A 73 4.61 -2.34 8.63
CA PHE A 73 5.52 -2.73 9.71
C PHE A 73 6.48 -3.82 9.24
N PHE A 74 7.77 -3.59 9.43
CA PHE A 74 8.83 -4.57 9.22
C PHE A 74 9.29 -5.11 10.56
N ASN A 75 9.03 -6.40 10.81
CA ASN A 75 9.61 -7.11 11.94
C ASN A 75 11.00 -7.65 11.58
N ASN A 76 11.99 -7.28 12.37
CA ASN A 76 13.38 -7.65 12.17
C ASN A 76 13.89 -8.58 13.27
N ILE A 77 14.86 -9.43 12.92
CA ILE A 77 15.62 -10.24 13.87
C ILE A 77 17.00 -9.64 14.12
N ALA A 78 17.26 -9.20 15.35
CA ALA A 78 18.60 -8.81 15.81
C ALA A 78 19.50 -10.04 15.99
N TYR A 79 20.13 -10.49 14.89
CA TYR A 79 20.99 -11.70 14.89
C TYR A 79 22.50 -11.38 14.93
N ARG A 80 22.96 -10.38 14.17
CA ARG A 80 24.39 -10.01 14.03
C ARG A 80 24.72 -8.63 14.61
N GLY A 81 23.78 -8.06 15.34
CA GLY A 81 23.83 -6.71 15.87
C GLY A 81 22.42 -6.10 15.92
N PRO A 82 22.33 -4.84 16.38
CA PRO A 82 21.06 -4.15 16.51
C PRO A 82 20.34 -4.07 15.16
N SER A 83 19.05 -4.40 15.12
CA SER A 83 18.22 -4.37 13.92
C SER A 83 16.78 -4.06 14.31
N ALA A 84 16.51 -2.77 14.45
CA ALA A 84 15.19 -2.29 14.89
C ALA A 84 14.09 -2.64 13.90
N ASN A 85 12.91 -2.95 14.44
CA ASN A 85 11.66 -2.94 13.68
C ASN A 85 11.37 -1.52 13.17
N ARG A 86 10.64 -1.42 12.06
CA ARG A 86 10.37 -0.14 11.39
C ARG A 86 8.91 -0.05 10.97
N LEU A 87 8.34 1.14 11.05
CA LEU A 87 6.95 1.41 10.68
C LEU A 87 6.92 2.54 9.65
N PHE A 88 6.12 2.38 8.59
CA PHE A 88 5.97 3.38 7.56
C PHE A 88 4.50 3.62 7.25
N ARG A 89 4.03 4.86 7.30
CA ARG A 89 2.71 5.22 6.76
C ARG A 89 2.79 5.37 5.25
N VAL A 90 1.79 4.84 4.56
CA VAL A 90 1.62 4.97 3.12
C VAL A 90 0.35 5.79 2.86
N SER A 91 0.54 7.10 2.72
CA SER A 91 -0.54 8.08 2.62
C SER A 91 -0.99 8.32 1.20
N ARG A 92 -2.31 8.32 0.96
CA ARG A 92 -2.84 8.53 -0.40
C ARG A 92 -2.60 9.97 -0.85
N ARG A 93 -2.27 10.15 -2.12
CA ARG A 93 -2.23 11.47 -2.79
C ARG A 93 -3.22 11.50 -3.94
N GLU A 94 -3.99 12.58 -4.03
CA GLU A 94 -5.01 12.74 -5.07
C GLU A 94 -4.41 12.76 -6.49
N HIS A 95 -3.21 13.31 -6.63
CA HIS A 95 -2.52 13.47 -7.92
C HIS A 95 -1.07 12.98 -7.86
N GLY A 96 -0.87 11.73 -7.43
CA GLY A 96 0.47 11.14 -7.45
C GLY A 96 0.50 9.75 -6.87
N ASP A 97 1.71 9.20 -6.81
CA ASP A 97 1.97 8.01 -6.02
C ASP A 97 1.74 8.33 -4.52
N PRO A 98 1.35 7.34 -3.71
CA PRO A 98 1.29 7.49 -2.26
C PRO A 98 2.61 8.03 -1.68
N GLN A 99 2.50 8.84 -0.64
CA GLN A 99 3.64 9.27 0.15
C GLN A 99 4.02 8.20 1.15
N ILE A 100 5.31 7.88 1.23
CA ILE A 100 5.84 6.95 2.23
C ILE A 100 6.61 7.74 3.27
N GLU A 101 6.14 7.69 4.52
CA GLU A 101 6.76 8.34 5.67
C GLU A 101 7.14 7.30 6.71
N GLU A 102 8.38 7.32 7.21
CA GLU A 102 8.75 6.47 8.34
C GLU A 102 8.28 7.10 9.65
N LEU A 103 7.49 6.35 10.40
CA LEU A 103 6.96 6.76 11.69
C LEU A 103 7.87 6.30 12.82
N ASN A 104 7.78 6.98 13.96
CA ASN A 104 8.38 6.47 15.19
C ASN A 104 7.48 5.36 15.76
N VAL A 105 7.99 4.13 15.73
CA VAL A 105 7.29 2.93 16.22
C VAL A 105 7.39 2.76 17.74
N GLY A 106 8.08 3.66 18.44
CA GLY A 106 8.16 3.69 19.90
C GLY A 106 8.88 2.47 20.47
N GLU A 107 8.31 1.90 21.54
CA GLU A 107 8.88 0.73 22.22
C GLU A 107 8.93 -0.52 21.33
N ALA A 108 8.06 -0.59 20.33
CA ALA A 108 8.06 -1.67 19.34
C ALA A 108 9.24 -1.63 18.37
N ALA A 109 10.14 -0.64 18.47
CA ALA A 109 11.37 -0.59 17.69
C ALA A 109 12.31 -1.76 18.01
N GLU A 110 12.33 -2.25 19.24
CA GLU A 110 13.13 -3.41 19.70
C GLU A 110 14.47 -3.60 18.95
N PRO A 111 15.45 -2.67 19.06
CA PRO A 111 16.71 -2.78 18.32
C PRO A 111 17.48 -4.07 18.62
N GLU A 112 17.34 -4.62 19.83
CA GLU A 112 17.93 -5.91 20.24
C GLU A 112 16.92 -7.07 20.20
N GLY A 113 15.73 -6.84 19.65
CA GLY A 113 14.66 -7.82 19.54
C GLY A 113 15.02 -8.92 18.56
N ARG A 114 14.99 -10.18 19.01
CA ARG A 114 15.15 -11.35 18.14
C ARG A 114 13.79 -11.76 17.58
N GLY A 115 13.09 -10.79 16.99
CA GLY A 115 11.75 -10.95 16.45
C GLY A 115 11.74 -12.03 15.37
N THR A 116 10.99 -13.10 15.58
CA THR A 116 10.90 -14.24 14.65
C THR A 116 9.63 -14.21 13.83
N GLY A 117 8.67 -13.42 14.26
CA GLY A 117 7.31 -13.39 13.79
C GLY A 117 6.51 -12.29 14.47
N ALA A 118 5.55 -11.68 13.76
CA ALA A 118 4.66 -10.68 14.32
C ALA A 118 3.26 -10.82 13.72
N VAL A 119 2.24 -10.46 14.50
CA VAL A 119 0.84 -10.44 14.06
C VAL A 119 0.16 -9.17 14.53
N VAL A 120 -0.89 -8.79 13.80
CA VAL A 120 -1.76 -7.68 14.15
C VAL A 120 -3.19 -8.20 14.34
N THR A 121 -3.84 -7.76 15.41
CA THR A 121 -5.22 -8.15 15.77
C THR A 121 -5.76 -7.18 16.81
N ASP A 122 -7.07 -6.99 16.88
CA ASP A 122 -7.71 -6.28 17.98
C ASP A 122 -7.95 -7.30 19.12
N PHE A 123 -6.96 -7.41 20.00
CA PHE A 123 -6.80 -8.50 20.96
C PHE A 123 -7.69 -8.32 22.20
N ASP A 124 -7.90 -7.07 22.62
CA ASP A 124 -8.76 -6.74 23.76
C ASP A 124 -10.21 -6.39 23.35
N GLY A 125 -10.50 -6.32 22.05
CA GLY A 125 -11.85 -6.15 21.51
C GLY A 125 -12.34 -4.70 21.55
N ASP A 126 -11.43 -3.73 21.67
CA ASP A 126 -11.76 -2.31 21.71
C ASP A 126 -11.75 -1.63 20.34
N GLY A 127 -11.38 -2.38 19.30
CA GLY A 127 -11.38 -1.94 17.91
C GLY A 127 -10.13 -1.21 17.47
N ARG A 128 -9.10 -1.16 18.31
CA ARG A 128 -7.76 -0.77 17.89
C ARG A 128 -6.93 -2.02 17.64
N LEU A 129 -6.08 -1.94 16.64
CA LEU A 129 -5.17 -3.04 16.35
C LEU A 129 -4.00 -3.03 17.35
N ASP A 130 -3.75 -4.18 17.94
CA ASP A 130 -2.57 -4.47 18.73
C ASP A 130 -1.52 -5.20 17.88
N LEU A 131 -0.26 -4.88 18.14
CA LEU A 131 0.89 -5.57 17.55
C LEU A 131 1.44 -6.58 18.56
N ILE A 132 1.48 -7.86 18.18
CA ILE A 132 2.08 -8.92 18.98
C ILE A 132 3.35 -9.40 18.28
N VAL A 133 4.47 -9.36 18.97
CA VAL A 133 5.78 -9.79 18.44
C VAL A 133 6.26 -11.02 19.20
N SER A 134 6.56 -12.07 18.45
CA SER A 134 7.22 -13.28 18.93
C SER A 134 8.72 -13.20 18.74
N HIS A 135 9.44 -13.77 19.70
CA HIS A 135 10.89 -13.88 19.71
C HIS A 135 11.25 -15.33 20.03
N GLY A 136 12.52 -15.71 19.86
CA GLY A 136 12.98 -16.97 20.46
C GLY A 136 13.83 -17.89 19.61
N GLU A 137 14.11 -17.57 18.33
CA GLU A 137 14.89 -18.48 17.47
C GLU A 137 16.37 -18.51 17.85
N SER A 138 16.97 -17.36 18.15
CA SER A 138 18.41 -17.27 18.43
C SER A 138 18.75 -17.19 19.92
N ALA A 139 17.81 -16.78 20.78
CA ALA A 139 17.85 -16.91 22.25
C ALA A 139 16.46 -16.65 22.82
N ALA A 140 16.25 -17.05 24.08
CA ALA A 140 15.02 -16.80 24.82
C ALA A 140 14.78 -15.29 25.02
N GLN A 141 13.59 -14.84 24.62
CA GLN A 141 13.04 -13.50 24.84
C GLN A 141 11.52 -13.64 25.02
N PRO A 142 10.88 -12.79 25.83
CA PRO A 142 9.44 -12.87 26.09
C PRO A 142 8.64 -12.45 24.86
N LEU A 143 7.36 -12.82 24.81
CA LEU A 143 6.42 -12.23 23.87
C LEU A 143 6.20 -10.74 24.21
N SER A 144 6.23 -9.88 23.21
CA SER A 144 5.89 -8.45 23.37
C SER A 144 4.49 -8.18 22.80
N VAL A 145 3.71 -7.35 23.50
CA VAL A 145 2.41 -6.85 23.04
C VAL A 145 2.43 -5.33 23.11
N TYR A 146 2.11 -4.69 21.99
CA TYR A 146 2.11 -3.25 21.85
C TYR A 146 0.73 -2.76 21.46
N ARG A 147 0.18 -1.85 22.26
CA ARG A 147 -1.10 -1.20 21.96
C ARG A 147 -0.85 0.08 21.18
N VAL A 148 -1.65 0.29 20.15
CA VAL A 148 -1.69 1.57 19.44
C VAL A 148 -2.60 2.53 20.22
N ILE A 149 -2.07 3.71 20.54
CA ILE A 149 -2.80 4.74 21.31
C ILE A 149 -3.30 5.89 20.43
N GLN A 150 -2.67 6.08 19.27
CA GLN A 150 -3.07 7.05 18.27
C GLN A 150 -4.44 6.67 17.69
N GLY A 151 -5.21 7.70 17.32
CA GLY A 151 -6.50 7.49 16.65
C GLY A 151 -7.60 6.81 17.46
N SER A 152 -7.46 6.76 18.79
CA SER A 152 -8.44 6.16 19.71
C SER A 152 -9.87 6.75 19.66
N SER A 153 -10.04 7.91 19.01
CA SER A 153 -11.35 8.53 18.79
C SER A 153 -11.95 8.25 17.41
N ASN A 154 -11.19 7.61 16.51
CA ASN A 154 -11.65 7.20 15.20
C ASN A 154 -12.63 6.03 15.35
N ARG A 155 -13.56 5.96 14.40
CA ARG A 155 -14.45 4.80 14.31
C ARG A 155 -13.72 3.64 13.64
N TRP A 156 -14.30 2.46 13.74
CA TRP A 156 -13.78 1.28 13.08
C TRP A 156 -14.91 0.36 12.64
N LEU A 157 -14.61 -0.56 11.74
CA LEU A 157 -15.48 -1.68 11.40
C LEU A 157 -14.59 -2.90 11.11
N ARG A 158 -14.91 -4.03 11.73
CA ARG A 158 -14.25 -5.31 11.46
C ARG A 158 -15.21 -6.22 10.74
N VAL A 159 -14.78 -6.81 9.62
CA VAL A 159 -15.62 -7.67 8.80
C VAL A 159 -15.03 -9.08 8.76
N ILE A 160 -15.83 -10.07 9.17
CA ILE A 160 -15.48 -11.49 9.20
C ILE A 160 -16.25 -12.22 8.10
N PRO A 161 -15.67 -12.41 6.91
CA PRO A 161 -16.31 -13.20 5.88
C PRO A 161 -16.19 -14.70 6.18
N ARG A 162 -17.29 -15.44 6.07
CA ARG A 162 -17.34 -16.89 6.26
C ARG A 162 -17.43 -17.63 4.94
N THR A 163 -16.93 -18.86 4.93
CA THR A 163 -17.18 -19.84 3.85
C THR A 163 -18.56 -20.50 4.03
N ARG A 164 -19.02 -21.26 3.03
CA ARG A 164 -20.25 -22.07 3.09
C ARG A 164 -20.34 -23.02 4.29
N TRP A 165 -19.19 -23.35 4.90
CA TRP A 165 -19.08 -24.26 6.03
C TRP A 165 -18.79 -23.54 7.36
N GLY A 166 -18.85 -22.20 7.40
CA GLY A 166 -18.62 -21.42 8.61
C GLY A 166 -17.14 -21.17 8.97
N ALA A 167 -16.18 -21.71 8.21
CA ALA A 167 -14.77 -21.34 8.36
C ALA A 167 -14.51 -19.90 7.90
N PHE A 168 -13.40 -19.29 8.35
CA PHE A 168 -12.94 -18.00 7.83
C PHE A 168 -12.64 -18.06 6.33
N ALA A 169 -13.10 -17.07 5.56
CA ALA A 169 -12.98 -17.06 4.11
C ALA A 169 -11.63 -16.50 3.64
N ARG A 170 -10.57 -17.30 3.79
CA ARG A 170 -9.24 -17.00 3.21
C ARG A 170 -9.34 -16.80 1.69
N GLY A 171 -8.66 -15.77 1.18
CA GLY A 171 -8.71 -15.32 -0.20
C GLY A 171 -9.90 -14.42 -0.55
N ALA A 172 -10.84 -14.17 0.38
CA ALA A 172 -11.94 -13.25 0.13
C ALA A 172 -11.45 -11.81 0.02
N LYS A 173 -12.07 -11.04 -0.88
CA LYS A 173 -11.90 -9.59 -0.99
C LYS A 173 -13.07 -8.91 -0.32
N VAL A 174 -12.79 -7.97 0.58
CA VAL A 174 -13.79 -7.15 1.27
C VAL A 174 -13.60 -5.71 0.81
N VAL A 175 -14.64 -5.10 0.25
CA VAL A 175 -14.68 -3.70 -0.15
C VAL A 175 -15.67 -2.98 0.74
N LEU A 176 -15.20 -1.96 1.46
CA LEU A 176 -16.02 -1.09 2.28
C LEU A 176 -16.22 0.24 1.56
N TYR A 177 -17.47 0.62 1.32
CA TYR A 177 -17.81 1.92 0.76
C TYR A 177 -18.12 2.89 1.88
N THR A 178 -17.50 4.06 1.83
CA THR A 178 -17.70 5.12 2.83
C THR A 178 -18.35 6.34 2.22
N ARG A 179 -18.94 7.17 3.09
CA ARG A 179 -19.63 8.38 2.68
C ARG A 179 -18.68 9.48 2.21
N ARG A 180 -17.44 9.52 2.72
CA ARG A 180 -16.46 10.58 2.42
C ARG A 180 -15.13 10.06 1.89
N SER A 181 -14.60 8.98 2.44
CA SER A 181 -13.23 8.51 2.18
C SER A 181 -13.09 7.62 0.94
N GLY A 182 -14.20 7.34 0.26
CA GLY A 182 -14.28 6.45 -0.90
C GLY A 182 -14.26 4.96 -0.51
N PRO A 183 -13.89 4.08 -1.45
CA PRO A 183 -13.82 2.64 -1.21
C PRO A 183 -12.51 2.26 -0.50
N HIS A 184 -12.60 1.28 0.40
CA HIS A 184 -11.45 0.67 1.07
C HIS A 184 -11.45 -0.82 0.80
N THR A 185 -10.33 -1.36 0.32
CA THR A 185 -10.20 -2.79 0.01
C THR A 185 -9.32 -3.48 1.04
N ARG A 186 -9.74 -4.68 1.47
CA ARG A 186 -8.94 -5.63 2.26
C ARG A 186 -9.05 -7.02 1.65
N ILE A 187 -7.96 -7.79 1.73
CA ILE A 187 -7.95 -9.21 1.40
C ILE A 187 -7.79 -9.99 2.69
N ILE A 188 -8.56 -11.06 2.84
CA ILE A 188 -8.33 -12.02 3.91
C ILE A 188 -7.19 -12.93 3.46
N ASP A 189 -5.96 -12.53 3.75
CA ASP A 189 -4.77 -13.30 3.38
C ASP A 189 -4.69 -14.64 4.13
N GLY A 190 -3.83 -15.56 3.68
CA GLY A 190 -3.53 -16.83 4.36
C GLY A 190 -2.16 -16.82 5.05
N GLY A 191 -1.64 -15.64 5.38
CA GLY A 191 -0.31 -15.43 5.95
C GLY A 191 0.58 -14.50 5.11
N SER A 192 1.21 -13.53 5.78
CA SER A 192 2.06 -12.49 5.17
C SER A 192 3.51 -12.46 5.71
N GLY A 193 3.94 -13.47 6.48
CA GLY A 193 5.30 -13.53 7.02
C GLY A 193 5.83 -14.93 7.36
N TYR A 194 7.10 -14.99 7.75
CA TYR A 194 7.76 -16.22 8.14
C TYR A 194 7.09 -16.84 9.38
N LEU A 195 6.48 -18.02 9.22
CA LEU A 195 5.80 -18.77 10.29
C LEU A 195 4.70 -17.97 11.02
N CYS A 196 4.07 -17.01 10.33
CA CYS A 196 3.05 -16.13 10.91
C CYS A 196 1.81 -16.03 10.03
N GLU A 197 0.66 -15.85 10.66
CA GLU A 197 -0.62 -15.67 10.01
C GLU A 197 -1.39 -14.54 10.70
N MET A 198 -1.94 -13.64 9.91
CA MET A 198 -2.69 -12.49 10.41
C MET A 198 -4.11 -12.94 10.72
N GLU A 199 -4.76 -12.20 11.61
CA GLU A 199 -6.15 -12.45 11.91
C GLU A 199 -7.00 -12.45 10.63
N PRO A 200 -7.86 -13.45 10.39
CA PRO A 200 -8.71 -13.53 9.19
C PRO A 200 -9.88 -12.52 9.19
N VAL A 201 -9.59 -11.25 9.44
CA VAL A 201 -10.57 -10.19 9.62
C VAL A 201 -10.16 -8.97 8.81
N ALA A 202 -11.10 -8.46 8.01
CA ALA A 202 -10.88 -7.20 7.32
C ALA A 202 -11.16 -6.05 8.29
N HIS A 203 -10.09 -5.39 8.73
CA HIS A 203 -10.16 -4.23 9.61
C HIS A 203 -10.15 -2.92 8.81
N PHE A 204 -11.05 -2.02 9.18
CA PHE A 204 -11.18 -0.69 8.59
C PHE A 204 -11.22 0.36 9.71
N GLY A 205 -10.23 1.26 9.73
CA GLY A 205 -10.39 2.56 10.38
C GLY A 205 -11.43 3.40 9.64
N LEU A 206 -12.01 4.35 10.36
CA LEU A 206 -12.97 5.33 9.85
C LEU A 206 -12.65 6.71 10.45
N ALA A 207 -11.63 7.34 9.89
CA ALA A 207 -11.13 8.66 10.25
C ALA A 207 -12.20 9.75 10.23
N GLY A 208 -12.03 10.76 11.08
CA GLY A 208 -12.90 11.95 11.08
C GLY A 208 -14.38 11.64 11.35
N LYS A 209 -14.67 10.48 11.96
CA LYS A 209 -16.04 9.96 12.17
C LYS A 209 -16.79 9.80 10.84
N ASP A 210 -16.11 9.32 9.81
CA ASP A 210 -16.76 8.85 8.58
C ASP A 210 -17.73 7.70 8.89
N LEU A 211 -18.57 7.38 7.91
CA LEU A 211 -19.57 6.32 7.97
C LEU A 211 -19.41 5.42 6.76
N ALA A 212 -19.39 4.11 7.00
CA ALA A 212 -19.57 3.15 5.92
C ALA A 212 -21.05 3.09 5.54
N THR A 213 -21.33 3.04 4.24
CA THR A 213 -22.69 2.93 3.69
C THR A 213 -23.01 1.50 3.26
N SER A 214 -21.99 0.74 2.85
CA SER A 214 -22.13 -0.66 2.48
C SER A 214 -20.80 -1.41 2.50
N VAL A 215 -20.89 -2.72 2.62
CA VAL A 215 -19.78 -3.65 2.44
C VAL A 215 -20.12 -4.66 1.34
N GLU A 216 -19.16 -4.94 0.46
CA GLU A 216 -19.23 -6.03 -0.50
C GLU A 216 -18.11 -7.04 -0.24
N VAL A 217 -18.47 -8.31 -0.15
CA VAL A 217 -17.54 -9.42 0.00
C VAL A 217 -17.56 -10.26 -1.27
N PHE A 218 -16.38 -10.55 -1.80
CA PHE A 218 -16.15 -11.41 -2.97
C PHE A 218 -15.37 -12.65 -2.54
N TRP A 219 -15.90 -13.83 -2.84
CA TRP A 219 -15.24 -15.11 -2.58
C TRP A 219 -14.42 -15.57 -3.80
N PRO A 220 -13.37 -16.39 -3.58
CA PRO A 220 -12.52 -16.89 -4.67
C PRO A 220 -13.23 -17.69 -5.76
N ASP A 221 -14.41 -18.24 -5.46
CA ASP A 221 -15.24 -19.00 -6.41
C ASP A 221 -16.09 -18.10 -7.33
N GLY A 222 -15.94 -16.77 -7.22
CA GLY A 222 -16.66 -15.79 -8.03
C GLY A 222 -17.99 -15.34 -7.45
N ARG A 223 -18.42 -15.89 -6.30
CA ARG A 223 -19.61 -15.38 -5.60
C ARG A 223 -19.31 -14.06 -4.91
N SER A 224 -20.34 -13.24 -4.76
CA SER A 224 -20.25 -12.04 -3.93
C SER A 224 -21.56 -11.78 -3.18
N MET A 225 -21.47 -10.95 -2.14
CA MET A 225 -22.61 -10.47 -1.38
C MET A 225 -22.37 -9.02 -0.96
N ALA A 226 -23.35 -8.17 -1.21
CA ALA A 226 -23.38 -6.80 -0.72
C ALA A 226 -24.34 -6.68 0.47
N LYS A 227 -23.98 -5.89 1.47
CA LYS A 227 -24.81 -5.58 2.63
C LYS A 227 -24.79 -4.07 2.90
N PRO A 228 -25.95 -3.39 2.97
CA PRO A 228 -26.02 -2.00 3.43
C PRO A 228 -25.64 -1.91 4.91
N LEU A 229 -25.05 -0.78 5.30
CA LEU A 229 -24.58 -0.51 6.66
C LEU A 229 -25.18 0.80 7.17
N ASP A 230 -25.54 0.80 8.44
CA ASP A 230 -26.05 1.96 9.15
C ASP A 230 -25.05 2.44 10.20
N ARG A 231 -25.32 3.61 10.79
CA ARG A 231 -24.48 4.18 11.84
C ARG A 231 -24.27 3.25 13.05
N SER A 232 -25.23 2.39 13.36
CA SER A 232 -25.15 1.41 14.45
C SER A 232 -24.15 0.29 14.20
N ASP A 233 -23.75 0.07 12.94
CA ASP A 233 -22.73 -0.93 12.60
C ASP A 233 -21.31 -0.41 12.85
N MET A 234 -21.13 0.89 13.06
CA MET A 234 -19.80 1.44 13.37
C MET A 234 -19.37 1.03 14.77
N ASN A 235 -18.08 0.76 14.91
CA ASN A 235 -17.43 0.22 16.10
C ASN A 235 -17.97 -1.16 16.48
N THR A 236 -18.23 -1.99 15.47
CA THR A 236 -18.71 -3.36 15.66
C THR A 236 -17.91 -4.36 14.83
N VAL A 237 -18.06 -5.62 15.20
CA VAL A 237 -17.59 -6.77 14.40
C VAL A 237 -18.79 -7.32 13.63
N LEU A 238 -18.71 -7.25 12.31
CA LEU A 238 -19.73 -7.74 11.40
C LEU A 238 -19.32 -9.09 10.80
N GLU A 239 -20.10 -10.13 11.08
CA GLU A 239 -19.95 -11.41 10.39
C GLU A 239 -20.77 -11.42 9.09
N VAL A 240 -20.12 -11.78 7.98
CA VAL A 240 -20.71 -11.85 6.64
C VAL A 240 -20.73 -13.29 6.18
N LEU A 241 -21.91 -13.90 6.20
CA LEU A 241 -22.10 -15.30 5.83
C LEU A 241 -21.98 -15.51 4.32
N TYR A 242 -21.53 -16.71 3.92
CA TYR A 242 -21.49 -17.09 2.52
C TYR A 242 -22.89 -17.09 1.89
N PRO A 243 -23.06 -16.52 0.68
CA PRO A 243 -24.38 -16.42 0.05
C PRO A 243 -24.94 -17.81 -0.29
N LYS A 244 -26.20 -18.04 0.12
CA LYS A 244 -26.96 -19.24 -0.26
C LYS A 244 -27.47 -19.09 -1.69
N ASP A 245 -27.70 -20.20 -2.40
CA ASP A 245 -28.11 -20.23 -3.82
C ASP A 245 -29.52 -19.64 -4.11
N GLN A 246 -30.16 -19.00 -3.14
CA GLN A 246 -31.46 -18.38 -3.33
C GLN A 246 -31.30 -16.93 -3.77
N SER A 247 -31.97 -16.61 -4.88
CA SER A 247 -32.11 -15.27 -5.44
C SER A 247 -32.84 -14.35 -4.46
N THR A 248 -32.14 -13.79 -3.49
CA THR A 248 -32.62 -12.61 -2.80
C THR A 248 -32.49 -11.45 -3.78
N THR A 249 -33.60 -10.76 -4.05
CA THR A 249 -33.58 -9.40 -4.59
C THR A 249 -32.50 -8.61 -3.86
N ALA A 250 -31.52 -8.09 -4.61
CA ALA A 250 -30.44 -7.32 -4.03
C ALA A 250 -31.05 -6.16 -3.22
N PRO A 251 -30.65 -5.97 -1.94
CA PRO A 251 -31.15 -4.85 -1.16
C PRO A 251 -30.81 -3.52 -1.85
N GLU A 252 -31.66 -2.51 -1.65
CA GLU A 252 -31.39 -1.15 -2.14
C GLU A 252 -30.09 -0.66 -1.48
N LEU A 253 -29.05 -0.47 -2.29
CA LEU A 253 -27.68 -0.24 -1.84
C LEU A 253 -27.33 1.24 -1.99
N GLU A 254 -27.06 1.93 -0.88
CA GLU A 254 -26.47 3.28 -0.93
C GLU A 254 -24.97 3.14 -1.24
N CYS A 255 -24.62 3.37 -2.50
CA CYS A 255 -23.23 3.40 -2.93
C CYS A 255 -22.52 4.62 -2.38
N GLY A 256 -21.33 4.41 -1.83
CA GLY A 256 -20.48 5.49 -1.31
C GLY A 256 -20.04 6.45 -2.41
N HIS A 257 -19.32 7.50 -2.03
CA HIS A 257 -18.86 8.52 -2.97
C HIS A 257 -18.10 7.92 -4.18
N GLY A 258 -18.47 8.32 -5.40
CA GLY A 258 -17.86 7.86 -6.66
C GLY A 258 -18.41 6.53 -7.20
N PHE A 259 -19.47 5.99 -6.60
CA PHE A 259 -20.09 4.74 -7.03
C PHE A 259 -21.61 4.89 -7.16
N VAL A 260 -22.19 4.15 -8.11
CA VAL A 260 -23.64 4.08 -8.33
C VAL A 260 -24.11 2.62 -8.39
N PRO A 261 -25.33 2.32 -7.93
CA PRO A 261 -25.88 0.98 -8.03
C PRO A 261 -26.18 0.62 -9.49
N ASN A 262 -25.74 -0.55 -9.92
CA ASN A 262 -26.08 -1.11 -11.22
C ASN A 262 -27.43 -1.87 -11.16
N GLU A 263 -27.90 -2.37 -12.31
CA GLU A 263 -29.17 -3.12 -12.43
C GLU A 263 -29.25 -4.38 -11.55
N HIS A 264 -28.10 -4.86 -11.05
CA HIS A 264 -28.00 -6.03 -10.19
C HIS A 264 -27.86 -5.64 -8.70
N GLY A 265 -28.03 -4.36 -8.36
CA GLY A 265 -27.91 -3.84 -6.99
C GLY A 265 -26.48 -3.86 -6.44
N ARG A 266 -25.47 -3.73 -7.31
CA ARG A 266 -24.04 -3.64 -6.91
C ARG A 266 -23.47 -2.26 -7.18
N CYS A 267 -22.56 -1.81 -6.34
CA CYS A 267 -21.86 -0.55 -6.55
C CYS A 267 -20.82 -0.69 -7.66
N THR A 268 -21.02 0.06 -8.73
CA THR A 268 -20.07 0.20 -9.82
C THR A 268 -19.52 1.61 -9.85
N ASP A 269 -18.24 1.70 -10.21
CA ASP A 269 -17.53 2.96 -10.43
C ASP A 269 -18.32 3.87 -11.37
N GLU A 270 -18.59 5.10 -10.94
CA GLU A 270 -19.28 6.09 -11.77
C GLU A 270 -18.24 6.81 -12.64
N ASP A 271 -18.35 6.70 -13.96
CA ASP A 271 -17.47 7.45 -14.87
C ASP A 271 -17.86 8.94 -14.88
N GLU A 272 -17.24 9.73 -14.00
CA GLU A 272 -17.59 11.14 -13.84
C GLU A 272 -17.23 11.97 -15.09
N CYS A 273 -16.22 11.54 -15.84
CA CYS A 273 -15.83 12.17 -17.10
C CYS A 273 -16.93 12.07 -18.17
N THR A 274 -17.67 10.95 -18.18
CA THR A 274 -18.79 10.73 -19.08
C THR A 274 -20.08 11.35 -18.52
N ARG A 275 -20.29 11.26 -17.20
CA ARG A 275 -21.50 11.76 -16.54
C ARG A 275 -21.56 13.29 -16.49
N PHE A 276 -20.42 13.93 -16.31
CA PHE A 276 -20.28 15.37 -16.10
C PHE A 276 -19.25 15.97 -17.09
N PRO A 277 -19.70 16.40 -18.29
CA PRO A 277 -18.80 16.85 -19.38
C PRO A 277 -17.84 18.01 -19.04
N SER A 278 -18.13 18.78 -17.99
CA SER A 278 -17.34 19.93 -17.52
C SER A 278 -16.82 19.72 -16.08
N VAL A 279 -16.63 18.48 -15.67
CA VAL A 279 -16.15 18.15 -14.31
C VAL A 279 -14.75 18.71 -14.03
N CYS A 280 -13.94 18.84 -15.08
CA CYS A 280 -12.60 19.39 -14.98
C CYS A 280 -12.55 20.91 -15.19
N PRO A 281 -11.70 21.63 -14.44
CA PRO A 281 -11.52 23.06 -14.60
C PRO A 281 -10.82 23.38 -15.93
N ALA A 282 -11.00 24.61 -16.42
CA ALA A 282 -10.50 25.05 -17.73
C ALA A 282 -8.98 24.92 -17.87
N GLU A 283 -8.23 25.06 -16.77
CA GLU A 283 -6.77 24.96 -16.74
C GLU A 283 -6.28 23.50 -16.88
N ARG A 284 -7.13 22.51 -16.56
CA ARG A 284 -6.82 21.07 -16.61
C ARG A 284 -7.96 20.30 -17.31
N PRO A 285 -8.24 20.57 -18.60
CA PRO A 285 -9.50 20.17 -19.24
C PRO A 285 -9.58 18.67 -19.59
N VAL A 286 -8.49 17.91 -19.46
CA VAL A 286 -8.47 16.49 -19.82
C VAL A 286 -8.88 15.66 -18.61
N CYS A 287 -10.09 15.09 -18.65
CA CYS A 287 -10.59 14.18 -17.62
C CYS A 287 -10.11 12.74 -17.87
N THR A 288 -9.82 12.01 -16.80
CA THR A 288 -9.54 10.57 -16.82
C THR A 288 -10.23 9.93 -15.63
N ASN A 289 -11.16 9.00 -15.90
CA ASN A 289 -11.89 8.29 -14.86
C ASN A 289 -10.94 7.40 -14.04
N THR A 290 -11.15 7.31 -12.74
CA THR A 290 -10.39 6.48 -11.80
C THR A 290 -11.34 5.74 -10.85
N TYR A 291 -10.85 4.75 -10.10
CA TYR A 291 -11.73 4.01 -9.19
C TYR A 291 -12.21 4.88 -8.03
N GLY A 292 -13.52 5.15 -7.98
CA GLY A 292 -14.22 5.98 -7.01
C GLY A 292 -14.00 7.49 -7.13
N SER A 293 -13.44 7.97 -8.25
CA SER A 293 -13.09 9.38 -8.47
C SER A 293 -12.64 9.62 -9.91
N PHE A 294 -12.31 10.85 -10.28
CA PHE A 294 -11.65 11.19 -11.55
C PHE A 294 -10.36 12.01 -11.32
N LYS A 295 -9.52 12.11 -12.36
CA LYS A 295 -8.36 13.01 -12.42
C LYS A 295 -8.48 13.97 -13.59
N CYS A 296 -8.18 15.24 -13.33
CA CYS A 296 -8.06 16.28 -14.34
C CYS A 296 -6.60 16.58 -14.65
N ARG A 297 -6.22 16.75 -15.90
CA ARG A 297 -4.84 17.11 -16.27
C ARG A 297 -4.79 18.17 -17.36
N ALA A 298 -3.68 18.89 -17.41
CA ALA A 298 -3.43 19.86 -18.46
C ALA A 298 -3.38 19.15 -19.83
N ASN A 299 -3.88 19.83 -20.87
CA ASN A 299 -3.78 19.35 -22.25
C ASN A 299 -2.40 19.68 -22.84
N LYS A 300 -1.33 19.11 -22.25
CA LYS A 300 0.03 19.32 -22.73
C LYS A 300 0.35 18.32 -23.84
N ARG A 301 0.55 18.82 -25.06
CA ARG A 301 1.07 18.02 -26.17
C ARG A 301 2.60 17.99 -26.12
N CYS A 302 3.17 16.79 -26.12
CA CYS A 302 4.61 16.59 -26.14
C CYS A 302 5.09 16.27 -27.56
N ASN A 303 6.31 16.70 -27.88
CA ASN A 303 6.97 16.37 -29.14
C ASN A 303 7.27 14.87 -29.23
N HIS A 304 7.48 14.36 -30.44
CA HIS A 304 7.77 12.95 -30.71
C HIS A 304 8.93 12.43 -29.84
N GLY A 305 8.74 11.29 -29.18
CA GLY A 305 9.70 10.70 -28.22
C GLY A 305 9.50 11.10 -26.74
N TYR A 306 8.56 12.01 -26.46
CA TYR A 306 8.22 12.44 -25.10
C TYR A 306 6.73 12.24 -24.82
N GLN A 307 6.39 11.89 -23.59
CA GLN A 307 5.01 11.81 -23.11
C GLN A 307 4.81 12.78 -21.95
N PRO A 308 3.58 13.30 -21.74
CA PRO A 308 3.29 14.08 -20.54
C PRO A 308 3.60 13.24 -19.29
N ASN A 309 4.16 13.86 -18.25
CA ASN A 309 4.23 13.25 -16.92
C ASN A 309 2.80 13.03 -16.36
N ASP A 310 2.70 12.31 -15.25
CA ASP A 310 1.42 11.89 -14.67
C ASP A 310 0.45 13.08 -14.42
N ASP A 311 0.98 14.27 -14.10
CA ASP A 311 0.20 15.49 -13.86
C ASP A 311 -0.04 16.36 -15.11
N GLY A 312 0.55 15.99 -16.25
CA GLY A 312 0.48 16.73 -17.51
C GLY A 312 1.24 18.06 -17.52
N THR A 313 2.07 18.32 -16.51
CA THR A 313 2.82 19.58 -16.34
C THR A 313 4.12 19.62 -17.14
N ALA A 314 4.72 18.46 -17.44
CA ALA A 314 6.00 18.35 -18.13
C ALA A 314 6.00 17.22 -19.16
N CYS A 315 6.93 17.25 -20.11
CA CYS A 315 7.15 16.18 -21.08
C CYS A 315 8.38 15.37 -20.66
N VAL A 316 8.21 14.08 -20.43
CA VAL A 316 9.26 13.14 -20.02
C VAL A 316 9.59 12.18 -21.15
N ALA A 317 10.87 11.87 -21.32
CA ALA A 317 11.31 10.90 -22.33
C ALA A 317 10.81 9.50 -21.97
N GLN A 318 10.41 8.71 -22.97
CA GLN A 318 10.16 7.29 -22.76
C GLN A 318 11.46 6.60 -22.36
N VAL A 319 11.63 6.29 -21.08
CA VAL A 319 12.73 5.44 -20.63
C VAL A 319 12.42 4.01 -21.07
N ALA A 320 12.96 3.61 -22.22
CA ALA A 320 13.02 2.21 -22.59
C ALA A 320 13.99 1.51 -21.63
N TYR A 321 13.45 0.68 -20.73
CA TYR A 321 14.25 -0.26 -19.95
C TYR A 321 14.84 -1.29 -20.92
N PHE A 322 16.03 -1.01 -21.46
CA PHE A 322 16.81 -2.03 -22.15
C PHE A 322 17.48 -2.90 -21.09
N GLY A 323 16.80 -3.96 -20.70
CA GLY A 323 17.44 -5.11 -20.06
C GLY A 323 18.37 -5.77 -21.08
N GLY A 324 19.66 -5.46 -21.01
CA GLY A 324 20.69 -6.06 -21.85
C GLY A 324 21.94 -6.31 -21.04
N SER A 325 22.21 -7.59 -20.77
CA SER A 325 23.46 -8.11 -20.25
C SER A 325 24.65 -7.59 -21.05
N HIS A 326 25.67 -7.06 -20.37
CA HIS A 326 26.95 -6.76 -20.98
C HIS A 326 27.58 -8.02 -21.59
N SER A 327 27.78 -8.01 -22.90
CA SER A 327 28.87 -8.75 -23.56
C SER A 327 29.31 -7.93 -24.77
N GLY A 328 30.58 -7.48 -24.70
CA GLY A 328 31.46 -6.86 -25.69
C GLY A 328 30.91 -6.37 -27.03
N VAL A 329 31.27 -5.15 -27.41
CA VAL A 329 31.71 -4.78 -28.79
C VAL A 329 32.45 -3.44 -28.71
N GLU A 330 33.44 -3.32 -29.59
CA GLU A 330 34.54 -2.36 -29.69
C GLU A 330 34.15 -0.88 -29.88
N VAL A 331 35.12 -0.04 -29.53
CA VAL A 331 35.17 1.41 -29.70
C VAL A 331 35.20 1.77 -31.19
N GLY A 332 34.30 2.66 -31.61
CA GLY A 332 34.37 3.34 -32.90
C GLY A 332 33.52 4.61 -32.95
N GLY A 333 34.16 5.77 -32.84
CA GLY A 333 33.68 7.03 -33.45
C GLY A 333 32.74 7.92 -32.62
N GLY A 334 33.33 8.89 -31.90
CA GLY A 334 32.88 10.28 -31.75
C GLY A 334 31.38 10.57 -31.55
N GLY A 335 30.95 10.61 -30.29
CA GLY A 335 29.70 11.25 -29.88
C GLY A 335 29.71 11.50 -28.37
N VAL A 336 30.01 12.73 -27.95
CA VAL A 336 29.97 13.12 -26.53
C VAL A 336 28.52 13.18 -26.08
N CYS A 337 28.06 12.21 -25.30
CA CYS A 337 26.82 12.33 -24.54
C CYS A 337 27.06 13.26 -23.35
N VAL A 338 26.66 14.52 -23.50
CA VAL A 338 26.53 15.45 -22.37
C VAL A 338 25.23 15.13 -21.64
N CYS A 339 25.31 14.45 -20.49
CA CYS A 339 24.21 14.43 -19.53
C CYS A 339 24.08 15.82 -18.92
N VAL A 340 23.08 16.60 -19.35
CA VAL A 340 22.72 17.85 -18.68
C VAL A 340 21.89 17.50 -17.45
N CYS A 341 22.54 17.34 -16.30
CA CYS A 341 21.88 17.45 -15.00
C CYS A 341 21.51 18.91 -14.78
N THR A 342 20.23 19.24 -14.82
CA THR A 342 19.76 20.57 -14.42
C THR A 342 19.75 20.64 -12.90
N CYS A 343 20.85 21.14 -12.30
CA CYS A 343 20.83 21.64 -10.93
C CYS A 343 20.05 22.96 -10.90
N VAL A 344 19.01 23.04 -10.08
CA VAL A 344 18.37 24.30 -9.72
C VAL A 344 19.25 24.96 -8.66
N CYS A 345 20.01 26.00 -9.07
CA CYS A 345 20.71 26.87 -8.14
C CYS A 345 19.70 27.79 -7.45
N VAL A 346 19.63 27.73 -6.11
CA VAL A 346 19.05 28.78 -5.27
C VAL A 346 20.17 29.35 -4.42
N GLY A 347 20.44 30.65 -4.59
CA GLY A 347 21.08 31.51 -3.59
C GLY A 347 22.58 31.34 -3.39
N ALA A 348 23.32 32.40 -3.70
CA ALA A 348 24.75 32.51 -3.43
C ALA A 348 25.04 32.61 -1.93
N GLU A 349 25.85 31.71 -1.39
CA GLU A 349 26.88 32.02 -0.38
C GLU A 349 27.85 30.84 -0.22
N ARG A 350 29.12 31.20 -0.01
CA ARG A 350 30.32 30.35 -0.07
C ARG A 350 30.27 29.17 0.92
N LEU A 351 30.68 27.98 0.50
CA LEU A 351 31.47 27.11 1.39
C LEU A 351 32.39 26.13 0.61
N LEU A 352 33.58 25.99 1.17
CA LEU A 352 34.79 25.32 0.72
C LEU A 352 34.62 23.78 0.67
N LEU A 353 34.96 23.13 -0.45
CA LEU A 353 35.12 21.67 -0.51
C LEU A 353 36.47 21.27 0.10
N LEU A 354 36.44 20.52 1.20
CA LEU A 354 37.57 19.74 1.72
C LEU A 354 37.51 18.33 1.13
N LEU A 355 38.45 18.01 0.25
CA LEU A 355 38.74 16.66 -0.23
C LEU A 355 39.63 15.95 0.80
N PHE A 356 39.13 14.89 1.44
CA PHE A 356 39.98 13.92 2.14
C PHE A 356 40.26 12.75 1.21
N SER A 357 41.54 12.58 0.87
CA SER A 357 42.10 11.39 0.22
C SER A 357 42.43 10.36 1.29
N LEU A 358 41.97 9.11 1.12
CA LEU A 358 42.44 7.97 1.91
C LEU A 358 42.94 6.90 0.94
N LEU A 359 44.27 6.74 0.98
CA LEU A 359 45.02 5.65 0.37
C LEU A 359 44.53 4.29 0.89
N LEU A 360 44.45 3.31 -0.01
CA LEU A 360 44.84 1.95 0.33
C LEU A 360 45.72 1.34 -0.77
N SER A 361 46.88 0.91 -0.30
CA SER A 361 47.92 0.13 -0.93
C SER A 361 47.41 -1.24 -1.38
N SER A 362 47.89 -1.71 -2.53
CA SER A 362 48.18 -3.12 -2.76
C SER A 362 49.41 -3.24 -3.64
N GLN A 363 50.46 -3.84 -3.07
CA GLN A 363 51.63 -4.36 -3.76
C GLN A 363 51.20 -5.44 -4.77
N MET A 364 51.92 -5.53 -5.90
CA MET A 364 52.64 -6.75 -6.30
C MET A 364 53.49 -6.48 -7.55
N THR A 365 54.78 -6.81 -7.39
CA THR A 365 55.90 -6.96 -8.35
C THR A 365 56.34 -5.75 -9.16
#